data_AF-A0A951QNA0-F1
#
_entry.id   AF-A0A951QNA0-F1
#
_cell.length_a   1.000
_cell.length_b   1.000
_cell.length_c   1.000
_cell.angle_alpha   90.00
_cell.angle_beta   90.00
_cell.angle_gamma   90.00
#
_symmetry.space_group_name_H-M   'P 1'
#
loop_
_entity.id
_entity.type
_entity.pdbx_description
1 polymer ?
#
loop_
_entity_poly.entity_id
_entity_poly.type
_entity_poly.pdbx_seq_one_letter_code
_entity_poly.pdbx_strand_id
1 'polypeptide(L)' 'MTKDNQPEDGIKRSKGKFDPVTETRDWAIAASEDNCKRIARNTGRRLIEIIDTEDKPLPIVCIFEDIIYD' A
#
# COMPACT_ATOMS: atom_id res chain seq x y z
N MET A 1 -0.24 2.32 -25.85
CA MET A 1 -0.78 1.94 -24.53
C MET A 1 0.19 0.97 -23.89
N THR A 2 1.33 1.48 -23.42
CA THR A 2 2.41 0.67 -22.86
C THR A 2 2.11 0.38 -21.40
N LYS A 3 2.01 -0.91 -21.08
CA LYS A 3 2.10 -1.45 -19.72
C LYS A 3 3.56 -1.28 -19.26
N ASP A 4 3.96 -0.05 -18.99
CA ASP A 4 5.34 0.30 -18.66
C ASP A 4 5.47 0.49 -17.13
N ASN A 5 6.35 -0.31 -16.53
CA ASN A 5 6.99 -0.09 -15.23
C ASN A 5 6.13 -0.22 -13.96
N GLN A 6 5.48 -1.38 -13.74
CA GLN A 6 5.36 -1.84 -12.36
C GLN A 6 6.73 -2.40 -11.94
N PRO A 7 7.37 -1.87 -10.88
CA PRO A 7 8.55 -2.51 -10.31
C PRO A 7 8.23 -3.97 -9.98
N GLU A 8 9.16 -4.89 -10.20
CA GLU A 8 9.05 -6.31 -9.81
C GLU A 8 9.12 -6.49 -8.27
N ASP A 9 8.66 -5.50 -7.51
CA ASP A 9 8.62 -5.52 -6.05
C ASP A 9 7.45 -6.38 -5.51
N GLY A 10 6.62 -6.92 -6.40
CA GLY A 10 5.44 -7.71 -6.04
C GLY A 10 4.35 -6.87 -5.37
N ILE A 11 4.42 -5.54 -5.46
CA ILE A 11 3.45 -4.63 -4.85
C ILE A 11 2.37 -4.30 -5.89
N LYS A 12 1.13 -4.65 -5.57
CA LYS A 12 -0.04 -4.29 -6.37
C LYS A 12 -0.29 -2.78 -6.23
N ARG A 13 -0.50 -2.09 -7.35
CA ARG A 13 -0.80 -0.65 -7.37
C ARG A 13 -2.17 -0.46 -7.98
N SER A 14 -3.07 0.16 -7.23
CA SER A 14 -4.47 0.40 -7.61
C SER A 14 -4.79 1.88 -7.45
N LYS A 15 -5.73 2.39 -8.24
CA LYS A 15 -6.31 3.74 -8.05
C LYS A 15 -7.80 3.61 -7.78
N GLY A 16 -8.33 4.33 -6.78
CA GLY A 16 -9.75 4.35 -6.49
C GLY A 16 -10.08 4.49 -5.00
N LYS A 17 -11.39 4.43 -4.70
CA LYS A 17 -11.90 4.58 -3.33
C LYS A 17 -11.46 3.43 -2.45
N PHE A 18 -10.95 3.76 -1.27
CA PHE A 18 -10.64 2.81 -0.21
C PHE A 18 -11.70 2.90 0.89
N ASP A 19 -12.23 1.75 1.32
CA ASP A 19 -13.19 1.68 2.42
C ASP A 19 -12.49 1.11 3.68
N PRO A 20 -12.08 1.96 4.63
CA PRO A 20 -11.38 1.53 5.84
C PRO A 20 -12.26 0.72 6.80
N VAL A 21 -13.58 0.73 6.62
CA VAL A 21 -14.54 0.03 7.50
C VAL A 21 -14.67 -1.44 7.10
N THR A 22 -14.63 -1.71 5.80
CA THR A 22 -14.79 -3.07 5.25
C THR A 22 -13.46 -3.80 5.03
N GLU A 23 -12.33 -3.08 5.02
CA GLU A 23 -11.01 -3.68 4.84
C GLU A 23 -10.57 -4.45 6.10
N THR A 24 -10.35 -5.75 5.94
CA THR A 24 -9.93 -6.65 7.03
C THR A 24 -8.42 -6.82 7.11
N ARG A 25 -7.68 -6.48 6.04
CA ARG A 25 -6.21 -6.54 6.00
C ARG A 25 -5.62 -5.41 6.82
N ASP A 26 -4.36 -5.53 7.22
CA ASP A 26 -3.68 -4.43 7.90
C ASP A 26 -3.39 -3.31 6.90
N TRP A 27 -3.66 -2.07 7.28
CA TRP A 27 -3.48 -0.93 6.41
C TRP A 27 -3.05 0.33 7.17
N ALA A 28 -2.41 1.25 6.45
CA ALA A 28 -2.11 2.58 6.95
C ALA A 28 -2.30 3.62 5.84
N ILE A 29 -2.53 4.86 6.25
CA ILE A 29 -2.58 6.01 5.35
C ILE A 29 -1.21 6.69 5.32
N ALA A 30 -0.77 7.09 4.13
CA ALA A 30 0.51 7.73 3.91
C ALA A 30 0.40 8.91 2.92
N ALA A 31 1.38 9.81 3.00
CA ALA A 31 1.51 10.92 2.06
C ALA A 31 2.13 10.50 0.71
N SER A 32 2.78 9.34 0.63
CA SER A 32 3.50 8.86 -0.56
C SER A 32 3.78 7.35 -0.49
N GLU A 33 4.12 6.73 -1.63
CA GLU A 33 4.54 5.32 -1.69
C GLU A 33 5.80 5.04 -0.86
N ASP A 34 6.77 5.96 -0.84
CA ASP A 34 7.99 5.83 -0.03
C ASP A 34 7.68 5.72 1.47
N ASN A 35 6.66 6.44 1.93
CA ASN A 35 6.20 6.33 3.31
C ASN A 35 5.57 4.96 3.57
N CYS A 36 4.80 4.37 2.64
CA CYS A 36 4.32 3.00 2.76
C CYS A 36 5.48 2.01 2.93
N LYS A 37 6.51 2.12 2.10
CA LYS A 37 7.71 1.26 2.17
C LYS A 37 8.45 1.43 3.49
N ARG A 38 8.52 2.66 4.02
CA ARG A 38 9.12 2.94 5.32
C ARG A 38 8.30 2.35 6.48
N ILE A 39 6.97 2.46 6.44
CA ILE A 39 6.09 1.86 7.44
C ILE A 39 6.29 0.35 7.48
N ALA A 40 6.21 -0.32 6.32
CA ALA A 40 6.45 -1.76 6.21
C ALA A 40 7.78 -2.19 6.85
N ARG A 41 8.89 -1.50 6.51
CA ARG A 41 10.21 -1.78 7.09
C ARG A 41 10.26 -1.57 8.60
N ASN A 42 9.61 -0.52 9.10
CA ASN A 42 9.60 -0.19 10.52
C ASN A 42 8.74 -1.14 11.36
N THR A 43 7.64 -1.64 10.79
CA THR A 43 6.71 -2.54 11.47
C THR A 43 7.07 -4.01 11.28
N GLY A 44 8.10 -4.33 10.48
CA GLY A 44 8.44 -5.71 10.14
C GLY A 44 7.34 -6.40 9.31
N ARG A 45 6.61 -5.64 8.49
CA ARG A 45 5.51 -6.13 7.67
C ARG A 45 5.86 -6.05 6.19
N ARG A 46 5.16 -6.82 5.36
CA ARG A 46 5.31 -6.76 3.91
C ARG A 46 4.26 -5.83 3.32
N LEU A 47 4.70 -4.82 2.57
CA LEU A 47 3.80 -4.01 1.74
C LEU A 47 3.35 -4.84 0.54
N ILE A 48 2.05 -5.08 0.39
CA ILE A 48 1.47 -5.92 -0.67
C ILE A 48 0.64 -5.13 -1.68
N GLU A 49 0.02 -4.02 -1.24
CA GLU A 49 -0.80 -3.19 -2.11
C GLU A 49 -0.70 -1.72 -1.74
N ILE A 50 -0.72 -0.85 -2.75
CA ILE A 50 -0.78 0.60 -2.64
C ILE A 50 -2.01 1.06 -3.40
N ILE A 51 -2.88 1.82 -2.74
CA ILE A 51 -4.09 2.38 -3.31
C ILE A 51 -3.97 3.90 -3.31
N ASP A 52 -3.97 4.51 -4.48
CA ASP A 52 -4.08 5.96 -4.63
C ASP A 52 -5.56 6.33 -4.68
N THR A 53 -6.04 6.90 -3.57
CA THR A 53 -7.42 7.37 -3.38
C THR A 53 -7.66 8.73 -4.02
N GLU A 54 -6.61 9.44 -4.41
CA GLU A 54 -6.66 10.85 -4.86
C GLU A 54 -7.30 11.82 -3.83
N ASP A 55 -7.61 11.35 -2.61
CA ASP A 55 -8.21 12.11 -1.53
C ASP A 55 -7.14 12.91 -0.78
N LYS A 56 -7.20 14.24 -0.87
CA LYS A 56 -6.32 15.14 -0.10
C LYS A 56 -6.82 15.25 1.34
N PRO A 57 -5.94 15.30 2.36
CA PRO A 57 -4.49 15.56 2.30
C PRO A 57 -3.58 14.31 2.25
N LEU A 58 -4.11 13.11 2.44
CA LEU A 58 -3.32 11.87 2.45
C LEU A 58 -3.89 10.87 1.44
N PRO A 59 -3.43 10.93 0.18
CA PRO A 59 -4.09 10.21 -0.91
C PRO A 59 -3.71 8.74 -0.97
N ILE A 60 -2.66 8.30 -0.27
CA ILE A 60 -2.13 6.94 -0.43
C ILE A 60 -2.55 6.07 0.75
N VAL A 61 -3.12 4.91 0.43
CA VAL A 61 -3.35 3.82 1.38
C VAL A 61 -2.36 2.70 1.09
N CYS A 62 -1.72 2.23 2.15
CA CYS A 62 -0.76 1.13 2.15
C CYS A 62 -1.44 -0.09 2.77
N ILE A 63 -1.45 -1.23 2.09
CA ILE A 63 -1.93 -2.50 2.64
C ILE A 63 -0.75 -3.41 2.94
N PHE A 64 -0.75 -3.98 4.12
CA PHE A 64 0.31 -4.84 4.63
C PHE A 64 -0.16 -6.26 4.88
N GLU A 65 0.81 -7.16 4.88
CA GLU A 65 0.67 -8.54 5.34
C GLU A 65 1.73 -8.81 6.40
N ASP A 66 1.37 -9.58 7.42
CA ASP A 66 2.32 -10.02 8.43
C ASP A 66 3.33 -10.98 7.82
N ILE A 67 4.61 -10.79 8.15
CA ILE A 67 5.66 -11.72 7.75
C ILE A 67 5.62 -12.88 8.74
N ILE A 68 4.86 -13.93 8.41
CA ILE A 68 4.91 -15.19 9.15
C ILE A 68 6.20 -15.90 8.76
N TYR A 69 7.14 -15.95 9.69
CA TYR A 69 8.29 -16.85 9.61
C TYR A 69 7.83 -18.21 10.16
N ASP A 70 7.77 -19.23 9.30
CA ASP A 70 7.59 -20.64 9.67
C ASP A 70 8.82 -21.18 10.41
#